data_AF-A0A7S4W546-F1
#
_entry.id   AF-A0A7S4W546-F1
#
_cell.length_a   1.000
_cell.length_b   1.000
_cell.length_c   1.000
_cell.angle_alpha   90.00
_cell.angle_beta   90.00
_cell.angle_gamma   90.00
#
_symmetry.space_group_name_H-M   'P 1'
#
loop_
_entity.id
_entity.type
_entity.pdbx_description
1 polymer ?
#
loop_
_entity_poly.entity_id
_entity_poly.type
_entity_poly.pdbx_seq_one_letter_code
_entity_poly.pdbx_strand_id
1 'polypeptide(L)'
;PVGGCRPHEAWIGLDISATQEYADASFPNASDAAFEKVKVKCIRFYQNQEPAFRTGRIAVREAFFEQDTGAYTWVTSMEVGDCAGGVWSTRPALENALWKLANLDRNEESWAVTELEFFEDVLCQWKHTVFGTFSSTPKPSGEFHSVYFAFDGNLSTKFVSSCEYVGCLPREAYLGMDFSDSPT
;
A
#
# COMPACT_ATOMS: atom_id res chain seq x y z
N PRO A 1 -30.35 -17.47 -1.05
CA PRO A 1 -29.34 -16.70 -1.80
C PRO A 1 -28.54 -15.84 -0.83
N VAL A 2 -27.29 -16.22 -0.56
CA VAL A 2 -26.41 -15.45 0.31
C VAL A 2 -26.05 -14.17 -0.46
N GLY A 3 -26.46 -13.01 0.05
CA GLY A 3 -26.36 -11.73 -0.65
C GLY A 3 -24.91 -11.30 -0.91
N GLY A 4 -24.72 -10.51 -1.96
CA GLY A 4 -23.44 -9.93 -2.34
C GLY A 4 -23.53 -9.25 -3.71
N CYS A 5 -22.65 -8.27 -3.96
CA CYS A 5 -22.48 -7.66 -5.28
C CYS A 5 -21.66 -8.59 -6.18
N ARG A 6 -21.95 -8.64 -7.49
CA ARG A 6 -21.05 -9.30 -8.43
C ARG A 6 -19.74 -8.48 -8.55
N PRO A 7 -18.64 -9.11 -9.02
CA PRO A 7 -17.44 -8.35 -9.37
C PRO A 7 -17.77 -7.16 -10.26
N HIS A 8 -17.22 -5.99 -9.93
CA HIS A 8 -17.44 -4.71 -10.60
C HIS A 8 -18.81 -4.04 -10.42
N GLU A 9 -19.75 -4.62 -9.67
CA GLU A 9 -21.04 -3.96 -9.38
C GLU A 9 -20.95 -2.98 -8.20
N ALA A 10 -20.02 -3.20 -7.27
CA ALA A 10 -19.73 -2.27 -6.17
C ALA A 10 -18.41 -1.54 -6.43
N TRP A 11 -18.45 -0.21 -6.40
CA TRP A 11 -17.28 0.63 -6.61
C TRP A 11 -17.37 1.92 -5.79
N ILE A 12 -16.21 2.48 -5.50
CA ILE A 12 -16.03 3.85 -5.00
C ILE A 12 -15.13 4.57 -6.01
N GLY A 13 -15.52 5.78 -6.38
CA GLY A 13 -14.78 6.59 -7.34
C GLY A 13 -14.24 7.86 -6.68
N LEU A 14 -13.07 8.28 -7.12
CA LEU A 14 -12.54 9.62 -6.85
C LEU A 14 -12.40 10.32 -8.20
N ASP A 15 -13.11 11.42 -8.39
CA ASP A 15 -12.94 12.28 -9.55
C ASP A 15 -11.81 13.26 -9.28
N ILE A 16 -10.71 13.11 -10.02
CA ILE A 16 -9.53 13.98 -9.92
C ILE A 16 -9.47 15.01 -11.05
N SER A 17 -10.50 15.11 -11.90
CA SER A 17 -10.49 15.98 -13.08
C SER A 17 -10.34 17.47 -12.74
N ALA A 18 -10.66 17.86 -11.51
CA ALA A 18 -10.52 19.22 -11.01
C ALA A 18 -9.11 19.56 -10.46
N THR A 19 -8.18 18.60 -10.38
CA THR A 19 -6.84 18.86 -9.84
C THR A 19 -5.88 19.46 -10.88
N GLN A 20 -4.88 20.21 -10.41
CA GLN A 20 -3.87 20.79 -11.30
C GLN A 20 -3.02 19.69 -11.96
N GLU A 21 -2.73 18.61 -11.24
CA GLU A 21 -1.99 17.46 -11.77
C GLU A 21 -2.75 16.81 -12.94
N TYR A 22 -4.08 16.73 -12.85
CA TYR A 22 -4.91 16.24 -13.95
C TYR A 22 -4.91 17.19 -15.14
N ALA A 23 -5.02 18.50 -14.90
CA ALA A 23 -4.90 19.49 -15.97
C ALA A 23 -3.53 19.36 -16.69
N ASP A 24 -2.45 19.27 -15.93
CA ASP A 24 -1.08 19.10 -16.43
C ASP A 24 -0.91 17.81 -17.26
N ALA A 25 -1.46 16.69 -16.77
CA ALA A 25 -1.40 15.40 -17.45
C ALA A 25 -2.31 15.31 -18.68
N SER A 26 -3.37 16.12 -18.75
CA SER A 26 -4.35 16.11 -19.84
C SER A 26 -3.96 17.01 -21.01
N PHE A 27 -2.87 17.78 -20.92
CA PHE A 27 -2.43 18.63 -22.02
C PHE A 27 -1.94 17.82 -23.23
N PRO A 28 -2.18 18.31 -24.45
CA PRO A 28 -1.55 17.75 -25.64
C PRO A 28 -0.02 17.75 -25.47
N ASN A 29 0.60 16.58 -25.64
CA ASN A 29 2.04 16.33 -25.43
C ASN A 29 2.51 16.37 -23.96
N ALA A 30 1.63 16.10 -22.99
CA ALA A 30 2.05 15.85 -21.62
C ALA A 30 3.12 14.74 -21.58
N SER A 31 4.18 14.97 -20.79
CA SER A 31 5.25 13.98 -20.59
C SER A 31 4.77 12.81 -19.73
N ASP A 32 5.44 11.67 -19.83
CA ASP A 32 5.20 10.51 -18.94
C ASP A 32 5.26 10.90 -17.45
N ALA A 33 6.15 11.83 -17.09
CA ALA A 33 6.27 12.36 -15.74
C ALA A 33 5.01 13.10 -15.25
N ALA A 34 4.23 13.72 -16.15
CA ALA A 34 2.96 14.34 -15.80
C ALA A 34 1.90 13.27 -15.50
N PHE A 35 1.82 12.22 -16.32
CA PHE A 35 0.93 11.09 -16.08
C PHE A 35 1.28 10.31 -14.80
N GLU A 36 2.56 10.26 -14.41
CA GLU A 36 2.96 9.65 -13.13
C GLU A 36 2.45 10.39 -11.88
N LYS A 37 2.06 11.66 -12.00
CA LYS A 37 1.49 12.42 -10.87
C LYS A 37 0.04 12.08 -10.57
N VAL A 38 -0.74 11.67 -11.58
CA VAL A 38 -2.17 11.39 -11.46
C VAL A 38 -2.48 9.91 -11.22
N LYS A 39 -1.46 9.06 -11.34
CA LYS A 39 -1.58 7.63 -11.10
C LYS A 39 -1.67 7.31 -9.61
N VAL A 40 -2.58 6.41 -9.25
CA VAL A 40 -2.65 5.88 -7.88
C VAL A 40 -1.44 4.97 -7.63
N LYS A 41 -0.56 5.38 -6.70
CA LYS A 41 0.67 4.64 -6.35
C LYS A 41 0.48 3.65 -5.21
N CYS A 42 -0.37 4.00 -4.25
CA CYS A 42 -0.65 3.21 -3.06
C CYS A 42 -2.13 3.33 -2.69
N ILE A 43 -2.69 2.26 -2.14
CA ILE A 43 -4.03 2.30 -1.55
C ILE A 43 -4.00 1.79 -0.11
N ARG A 44 -4.80 2.45 0.73
CA ARG A 44 -5.17 1.97 2.05
C ARG A 44 -6.68 1.92 2.11
N PHE A 45 -7.23 0.73 2.33
CA PHE A 45 -8.67 0.55 2.43
C PHE A 45 -8.99 -0.13 3.77
N TYR A 46 -9.99 0.41 4.46
CA TYR A 46 -10.46 -0.14 5.73
C TYR A 46 -11.79 -0.83 5.47
N GLN A 47 -11.91 -2.07 5.95
CA GLN A 47 -13.13 -2.83 5.81
C GLN A 47 -13.83 -2.96 7.16
N ASN A 48 -15.13 -3.27 7.11
CA ASN A 48 -15.95 -3.49 8.30
C ASN A 48 -15.32 -4.57 9.22
N GLN A 49 -15.52 -4.49 10.53
CA GLN A 49 -14.96 -5.47 11.46
C GLN A 49 -15.61 -6.87 11.35
N GLU A 50 -16.85 -6.98 10.89
CA GLU A 50 -17.56 -8.24 10.70
C GLU A 50 -17.11 -8.93 9.40
N PRO A 51 -16.58 -10.18 9.44
CA PRO A 51 -16.10 -10.89 8.24
C PRO A 51 -17.13 -11.01 7.12
N ALA A 52 -18.43 -11.07 7.45
CA ALA A 52 -19.50 -11.14 6.47
C ALA A 52 -19.61 -9.89 5.56
N PHE A 53 -18.98 -8.76 5.94
CA PHE A 53 -19.01 -7.50 5.21
C PHE A 53 -17.65 -7.08 4.65
N ARG A 54 -16.71 -8.02 4.49
CA ARG A 54 -15.38 -7.78 3.90
C ARG A 54 -15.22 -8.52 2.58
N THR A 55 -14.38 -8.01 1.70
CA THR A 55 -13.87 -8.72 0.51
C THR A 55 -12.42 -9.12 0.70
N GLY A 56 -12.05 -10.30 0.21
CA GLY A 56 -10.66 -10.77 0.17
C GLY A 56 -9.88 -10.27 -1.05
N ARG A 57 -10.55 -9.67 -2.04
CA ARG A 57 -9.90 -9.11 -3.24
C ARG A 57 -10.52 -7.78 -3.65
N ILE A 58 -9.69 -6.85 -4.11
CA ILE A 58 -10.11 -5.58 -4.72
C ILE A 58 -9.30 -5.31 -5.98
N ALA A 59 -9.82 -4.42 -6.83
CA ALA A 59 -9.10 -3.93 -8.00
C ALA A 59 -9.17 -2.40 -8.04
N VAL A 60 -8.04 -1.76 -8.34
CA VAL A 60 -7.99 -0.35 -8.72
C VAL A 60 -8.14 -0.28 -10.23
N ARG A 61 -9.04 0.57 -10.71
CA ARG A 61 -9.29 0.75 -12.15
C ARG A 61 -9.17 2.22 -12.53
N GLU A 62 -8.56 2.44 -13.68
CA GLU A 62 -8.41 3.75 -14.31
C GLU A 62 -9.44 3.87 -15.43
N ALA A 63 -10.09 5.03 -15.52
CA ALA A 63 -11.09 5.31 -16.55
C ALA A 63 -10.45 6.11 -17.69
N PHE A 64 -10.68 5.67 -18.92
CA PHE A 64 -10.26 6.37 -20.13
C PHE A 64 -11.50 6.76 -20.92
N PHE A 65 -11.62 8.04 -21.24
CA PHE A 65 -12.70 8.54 -22.08
C PHE A 65 -12.36 8.30 -23.55
N GLU A 66 -13.17 7.49 -24.23
CA GLU A 66 -13.02 7.20 -25.65
C GLU A 66 -13.90 8.16 -26.47
N GLN A 67 -13.26 9.06 -27.23
CA GLN A 67 -13.97 10.13 -27.94
C GLN A 67 -14.92 9.61 -29.03
N ASP A 68 -14.57 8.50 -29.69
CA ASP A 68 -15.34 7.93 -30.79
C ASP A 68 -16.66 7.31 -30.32
N THR A 69 -16.66 6.73 -29.12
CA THR A 69 -17.85 6.05 -28.55
C THR A 69 -18.57 6.92 -27.52
N GLY A 70 -17.92 7.97 -27.02
CA GLY A 70 -18.41 8.79 -25.91
C GLY A 70 -18.51 8.02 -24.60
N ALA A 71 -17.85 6.86 -24.50
CA ALA A 71 -17.92 5.96 -23.36
C ALA A 71 -16.62 5.97 -22.56
N TYR A 72 -16.74 5.64 -21.27
CA TYR A 72 -15.57 5.33 -20.44
C TYR A 72 -15.21 3.86 -20.56
N THR A 73 -13.96 3.59 -20.90
CA THR A 73 -13.36 2.26 -20.77
C THR A 73 -12.59 2.19 -19.46
N TRP A 74 -12.68 1.07 -18.77
CA TRP A 74 -12.05 0.88 -17.46
C TRP A 74 -10.96 -0.16 -17.55
N VAL A 75 -9.73 0.23 -17.26
CA VAL A 75 -8.57 -0.67 -17.25
C VAL A 75 -8.20 -0.96 -15.80
N THR A 76 -7.99 -2.23 -15.46
CA THR A 76 -7.48 -2.61 -14.14
C THR A 76 -6.00 -2.25 -14.05
N SER A 77 -5.67 -1.28 -13.20
CA SER A 77 -4.28 -0.85 -12.96
C SER A 77 -3.62 -1.63 -11.83
N MET A 78 -4.43 -2.18 -10.91
CA MET A 78 -3.95 -2.96 -9.77
C MET A 78 -4.99 -3.99 -9.35
N GLU A 79 -4.54 -5.17 -8.93
CA GLU A 79 -5.36 -6.12 -8.20
C GLU A 79 -4.68 -6.50 -6.89
N VAL A 80 -5.46 -6.53 -5.81
CA VAL A 80 -4.96 -6.83 -4.46
C VAL A 80 -5.72 -8.03 -3.94
N GLY A 81 -4.97 -9.08 -3.59
CA GLY A 81 -5.47 -10.27 -2.91
C GLY A 81 -5.28 -10.22 -1.40
N ASP A 82 -5.88 -11.19 -0.71
CA ASP A 82 -5.78 -11.37 0.73
C ASP A 82 -6.04 -10.09 1.54
N CYS A 83 -7.04 -9.34 1.09
CA CYS A 83 -7.51 -8.10 1.68
C CYS A 83 -8.17 -8.36 3.04
N ALA A 84 -7.41 -8.70 4.07
CA ALA A 84 -7.88 -8.56 5.45
C ALA A 84 -8.09 -7.06 5.76
N GLY A 85 -8.91 -6.73 6.76
CA GLY A 85 -9.21 -5.34 7.09
C GLY A 85 -7.92 -4.54 7.37
N GLY A 86 -7.67 -3.48 6.60
CA GLY A 86 -6.52 -2.58 6.81
C GLY A 86 -5.24 -2.93 6.05
N VAL A 87 -5.28 -3.83 5.07
CA VAL A 87 -4.11 -4.17 4.24
C VAL A 87 -3.69 -2.97 3.38
N TRP A 88 -2.41 -2.61 3.49
CA TRP A 88 -1.74 -1.71 2.56
C TRP A 88 -1.30 -2.49 1.33
N SER A 89 -1.55 -1.93 0.14
CA SER A 89 -1.00 -2.47 -1.10
C SER A 89 -0.44 -1.34 -1.95
N THR A 90 0.83 -1.47 -2.32
CA THR A 90 1.58 -0.56 -3.20
C THR A 90 1.62 -1.17 -4.61
N ARG A 91 1.66 -0.33 -5.65
CA ARG A 91 1.85 -0.76 -7.05
C ARG A 91 3.06 -1.68 -7.23
N PRO A 92 3.21 -2.38 -8.38
CA PRO A 92 4.46 -3.05 -8.69
C PRO A 92 5.56 -1.98 -8.67
N ALA A 93 6.40 -1.99 -7.64
CA ALA A 93 7.62 -1.21 -7.68
C ALA A 93 8.55 -1.83 -8.73
N LEU A 94 9.60 -1.08 -9.09
CA LEU A 94 10.69 -1.63 -9.88
C LEU A 94 11.17 -2.97 -9.28
N GLU A 95 11.59 -3.89 -10.15
CA GLU A 95 12.12 -5.17 -9.71
C GLU A 95 13.23 -4.92 -8.68
N ASN A 96 13.18 -5.62 -7.55
CA ASN A 96 14.12 -5.47 -6.42
C ASN A 96 14.09 -4.10 -5.70
N ALA A 97 13.05 -3.28 -5.87
CA ALA A 97 12.92 -2.00 -5.14
C ALA A 97 12.05 -2.10 -3.87
N LEU A 98 11.22 -3.13 -3.74
CA LEU A 98 10.40 -3.36 -2.53
C LEU A 98 11.02 -4.41 -1.64
N TRP A 99 11.33 -4.01 -0.41
CA TRP A 99 11.89 -4.90 0.60
C TRP A 99 10.99 -4.91 1.82
N LYS A 100 10.75 -6.11 2.35
CA LYS A 100 9.99 -6.29 3.58
C LYS A 100 10.65 -7.29 4.52
N LEU A 101 10.55 -7.01 5.80
CA LEU A 101 10.80 -7.94 6.89
C LEU A 101 9.46 -8.52 7.33
N ALA A 102 9.38 -9.85 7.45
CA ALA A 102 8.18 -10.54 7.89
C ALA A 102 8.52 -11.57 8.97
N ASN A 103 7.61 -11.77 9.91
CA ASN A 103 7.76 -12.83 10.91
C ASN A 103 7.66 -14.21 10.23
N LEU A 104 8.57 -15.13 10.54
CA LEU A 104 8.51 -16.50 9.99
C LEU A 104 7.90 -17.51 10.95
N ASP A 105 7.95 -17.22 12.24
CA ASP A 105 7.34 -18.03 13.28
C ASP A 105 6.10 -17.34 13.84
N ARG A 106 5.27 -18.14 14.51
CA ARG A 106 4.14 -17.61 15.25
C ARG A 106 4.66 -16.82 16.46
N ASN A 107 4.21 -15.58 16.60
CA ASN A 107 4.39 -14.83 17.84
C ASN A 107 3.24 -15.16 18.79
N GLU A 108 3.50 -15.24 20.09
CA GLU A 108 2.44 -15.39 21.11
C GLU A 108 1.64 -14.10 21.29
N GLU A 109 2.25 -12.96 20.98
CA GLU A 109 1.66 -11.62 21.05
C GLU A 109 1.86 -10.84 19.74
N SER A 110 1.52 -9.54 19.76
CA SER A 110 1.86 -8.59 18.69
C SER A 110 3.35 -8.61 18.36
N TRP A 111 3.67 -8.68 17.06
CA TRP A 111 5.03 -8.47 16.58
C TRP A 111 5.37 -6.98 16.64
N ALA A 112 6.53 -6.65 17.20
CA ALA A 112 6.99 -5.28 17.35
C ALA A 112 8.42 -5.12 16.85
N VAL A 113 8.68 -3.99 16.21
CA VAL A 113 10.00 -3.62 15.68
C VAL A 113 10.29 -2.19 16.11
N THR A 114 11.39 -2.02 16.85
CA THR A 114 11.82 -0.71 17.34
C THR A 114 12.45 0.12 16.23
N GLU A 115 13.38 -0.46 15.47
CA GLU A 115 14.04 0.25 14.37
C GLU A 115 14.49 -0.79 13.34
N LEU A 116 14.43 -0.42 12.06
CA LEU A 116 14.89 -1.20 10.93
C LEU A 116 15.66 -0.29 9.96
N GLU A 117 16.87 -0.68 9.64
CA GLU A 117 17.73 0.06 8.73
C GLU A 117 18.13 -0.85 7.56
N PHE A 118 18.03 -0.33 6.33
CA PHE A 118 18.52 -1.00 5.13
C PHE A 118 19.76 -0.27 4.63
N PHE A 119 20.77 -1.03 4.20
CA PHE A 119 22.06 -0.50 3.78
C PHE A 119 22.40 -0.93 2.36
N GLU A 120 23.05 -0.05 1.61
CA GLU A 120 23.46 -0.22 0.21
C GLU A 120 24.71 -1.09 0.07
N ASP A 121 25.50 -1.20 1.15
CA ASP A 121 26.78 -1.87 1.15
C ASP A 121 26.86 -2.99 2.19
N VAL A 122 27.76 -3.93 1.94
CA VAL A 122 27.97 -5.12 2.78
C VAL A 122 28.60 -4.81 4.15
N LEU A 123 29.10 -3.59 4.36
CA LEU A 123 29.67 -3.13 5.62
C LEU A 123 28.66 -2.32 6.45
N CYS A 124 27.43 -2.14 5.97
CA CYS A 124 26.36 -1.39 6.62
C CYS A 124 26.76 0.07 6.95
N GLN A 125 27.44 0.75 6.03
CA GLN A 125 27.89 2.13 6.21
C GLN A 125 26.95 3.15 5.59
N TRP A 126 26.35 2.81 4.45
CA TRP A 126 25.53 3.69 3.63
C TRP A 126 24.09 3.22 3.68
N LYS A 127 23.22 4.00 4.33
CA LYS A 127 21.78 3.70 4.39
C LYS A 127 21.14 3.91 3.02
N HIS A 128 20.23 3.02 2.65
CA HIS A 128 19.41 3.18 1.45
C HIS A 128 18.52 4.42 1.53
N THR A 129 18.38 5.11 0.40
CA THR A 129 17.40 6.21 0.26
C THR A 129 15.99 5.66 0.15
N VAL A 130 15.10 6.10 1.04
CA VAL A 130 13.73 5.58 1.20
C VAL A 130 12.71 6.48 0.53
N PHE A 131 11.84 5.90 -0.31
CA PHE A 131 10.73 6.62 -0.95
C PHE A 131 9.40 6.43 -0.23
N GLY A 132 9.20 5.24 0.33
CA GLY A 132 7.99 4.91 1.06
C GLY A 132 8.23 3.85 2.11
N THR A 133 7.35 3.82 3.10
CA THR A 133 7.31 2.78 4.13
C THR A 133 5.93 2.14 4.13
N PHE A 134 5.86 0.83 4.33
CA PHE A 134 4.60 0.09 4.36
C PHE A 134 4.64 -1.02 5.41
N SER A 135 3.46 -1.46 5.87
CA SER A 135 3.37 -2.53 6.87
C SER A 135 2.05 -3.29 6.77
N SER A 136 1.99 -4.45 7.42
CA SER A 136 0.74 -5.05 7.88
C SER A 136 0.00 -4.10 8.82
N THR A 137 -1.28 -4.34 9.06
CA THR A 137 -2.12 -3.47 9.90
C THR A 137 -1.44 -3.18 11.25
N PRO A 138 -1.14 -1.90 11.57
CA PRO A 138 -0.59 -1.53 12.87
C PRO A 138 -1.65 -1.64 13.97
N LYS A 139 -1.22 -1.84 15.20
CA LYS A 139 -2.10 -1.87 16.38
C LYS A 139 -2.81 -0.51 16.51
N PRO A 140 -4.16 -0.49 16.58
CA PRO A 140 -4.93 0.76 16.55
C PRO A 140 -4.82 1.60 17.84
N SER A 141 -4.38 1.03 18.95
CA SER A 141 -4.27 1.68 20.26
C SER A 141 -2.81 1.97 20.63
N GLY A 142 -2.37 3.23 20.50
CA GLY A 142 -1.07 3.72 20.99
C GLY A 142 -0.48 4.82 20.09
N GLU A 143 0.02 5.91 20.69
CA GLU A 143 0.65 7.05 19.97
C GLU A 143 1.93 6.66 19.19
N PHE A 144 2.43 5.43 19.37
CA PHE A 144 3.74 5.02 18.88
C PHE A 144 3.74 3.78 17.98
N HIS A 145 2.63 3.34 17.40
CA HIS A 145 2.57 2.05 16.66
C HIS A 145 2.58 2.14 15.13
N SER A 146 2.71 3.34 14.58
CA SER A 146 2.85 3.56 13.13
C SER A 146 4.11 2.91 12.56
N VAL A 147 4.06 2.53 11.28
CA VAL A 147 5.22 2.02 10.53
C VAL A 147 6.40 3.00 10.54
N TYR A 148 6.13 4.31 10.56
CA TYR A 148 7.17 5.34 10.60
C TYR A 148 8.10 5.22 11.81
N PHE A 149 7.61 4.68 12.94
CA PHE A 149 8.41 4.52 14.15
C PHE A 149 9.39 3.36 14.10
N ALA A 150 9.34 2.50 13.08
CA ALA A 150 10.40 1.53 12.84
C ALA A 150 11.53 2.11 11.97
N PHE A 151 11.44 3.38 11.59
CA PHE A 151 12.29 4.01 10.58
C PHE A 151 12.65 5.47 10.94
N ASP A 152 12.44 5.88 12.19
CA ASP A 152 12.57 7.28 12.62
C ASP A 152 13.92 7.57 13.32
N GLY A 153 14.80 6.58 13.45
CA GLY A 153 16.07 6.68 14.14
C GLY A 153 15.95 6.75 15.67
N ASN A 154 14.78 6.45 16.24
CA ASN A 154 14.53 6.56 17.68
C ASN A 154 14.22 5.20 18.31
N LEU A 155 15.17 4.68 19.08
CA LEU A 155 15.02 3.38 19.76
C LEU A 155 13.95 3.34 20.87
N SER A 156 13.26 4.46 21.14
CA SER A 156 12.19 4.54 22.14
C SER A 156 10.79 4.36 21.53
N THR A 157 10.65 4.49 20.22
CA THR A 157 9.40 4.29 19.46
C THR A 157 9.44 2.90 18.80
N LYS A 158 8.29 2.38 18.34
CA LYS A 158 8.24 1.04 17.71
C LYS A 158 6.99 0.80 16.89
N PHE A 159 7.13 0.23 15.70
CA PHE A 159 5.99 -0.40 15.04
C PHE A 159 5.45 -1.57 15.90
N VAL A 160 4.13 -1.71 15.97
CA VAL A 160 3.46 -2.86 16.61
C VAL A 160 2.31 -3.34 15.72
N SER A 161 2.28 -4.64 15.41
CA SER A 161 1.23 -5.24 14.58
C SER A 161 -0.08 -5.46 15.35
N SER A 162 -1.20 -5.53 14.63
CA SER A 162 -2.54 -5.64 15.23
C SER A 162 -2.96 -7.04 15.73
N CYS A 163 -2.08 -8.04 15.68
CA CYS A 163 -2.40 -9.46 15.95
C CYS A 163 -2.46 -9.82 17.45
N GLU A 164 -2.86 -8.90 18.33
CA GLU A 164 -2.73 -9.03 19.80
C GLU A 164 -3.45 -10.25 20.41
N TYR A 165 -4.62 -10.62 19.91
CA TYR A 165 -5.49 -11.60 20.58
C TYR A 165 -5.10 -13.06 20.36
N VAL A 166 -4.47 -13.36 19.23
CA VAL A 166 -4.12 -14.73 18.82
C VAL A 166 -2.63 -14.87 18.48
N GLY A 167 -1.88 -13.78 18.64
CA GLY A 167 -0.52 -13.66 18.14
C GLY A 167 -0.47 -13.59 16.61
N CYS A 168 0.68 -13.22 16.08
CA CYS A 168 0.87 -13.16 14.62
C CYS A 168 1.21 -14.55 14.09
N LEU A 169 0.44 -15.05 13.12
CA LEU A 169 0.80 -16.24 12.36
C LEU A 169 2.03 -15.97 11.47
N PRO A 170 2.75 -17.01 11.02
CA PRO A 170 3.83 -16.87 10.06
C PRO A 170 3.43 -16.01 8.86
N ARG A 171 4.22 -14.96 8.60
CA ARG A 171 4.09 -13.97 7.51
C ARG A 171 2.88 -13.04 7.60
N GLU A 172 2.11 -13.10 8.69
CA GLU A 172 0.96 -12.21 8.91
C GLU A 172 1.40 -10.78 9.18
N ALA A 173 2.47 -10.59 9.97
CA ALA A 173 3.02 -9.28 10.24
C ALA A 173 4.29 -9.01 9.45
N TYR A 174 4.32 -7.82 8.86
CA TYR A 174 5.44 -7.36 8.05
C TYR A 174 5.54 -5.84 8.07
N LEU A 175 6.74 -5.35 7.81
CA LEU A 175 6.99 -3.94 7.50
C LEU A 175 8.14 -3.85 6.51
N GLY A 176 8.18 -2.77 5.74
CA GLY A 176 9.08 -2.66 4.61
C GLY A 176 9.26 -1.26 4.10
N MET A 177 10.22 -1.14 3.19
CA MET A 177 10.58 0.08 2.50
C MET A 177 10.48 -0.11 1.00
N ASP A 178 10.08 0.97 0.35
CA ASP A 178 10.12 1.13 -1.10
C ASP A 178 11.31 2.02 -1.46
N PHE A 179 12.23 1.46 -2.23
CA PHE A 179 13.42 2.14 -2.77
C PHE A 179 13.22 2.57 -4.22
N SER A 180 11.99 2.52 -4.75
CA SER A 180 11.71 2.98 -6.11
C SER A 180 11.76 4.50 -6.22
N ASP A 181 12.97 5.06 -6.25
CA ASP A 181 13.38 6.02 -7.28
C ASP A 181 14.90 6.32 -7.26
N SER A 182 15.52 6.19 -8.41
CA SER A 182 16.03 7.36 -9.10
C SER A 182 15.89 7.04 -10.57
N PRO A 183 15.23 7.89 -11.38
CA PRO A 183 15.31 7.75 -12.82
C PRO A 183 16.79 8.00 -13.17
N THR A 184 17.47 6.96 -13.62
CA THR A 184 18.70 7.11 -14.42
C THR A 184 18.33 7.57 -15.81
#